data_AF-A0A932X539-F1
#
_entry.id   AF-A0A932X539-F1
#
_cell.length_a   1.000
_cell.length_b   1.000
_cell.length_c   1.000
_cell.angle_alpha   90.00
_cell.angle_beta   90.00
_cell.angle_gamma   90.00
#
_symmetry.space_group_name_H-M   'P 1'
#
loop_
_entity.id
_entity.type
_entity.pdbx_description
1 polymer ?
#
loop_
_entity_poly.entity_id
_entity_poly.type
_entity_poly.pdbx_seq_one_letter_code
_entity_poly.pdbx_strand_id
1 'polypeptide(L)'
;MSTVAQYSARAKSYVVNARHLLSTGEVEKAGECVWGAMAQALKARAAMASSPLRSHALLRKYAGSLADEMHRPELFQDFLAAEQMHTNFYEATLEREDVARVLERTALVVERLLRPRAAPA
;
A
#
# COMPACT_ATOMS: atom_id res chain seq x y z
N MET A 1 -15.64 11.65 -10.06
CA MET A 1 -14.50 11.60 -9.11
C MET A 1 -13.19 11.55 -9.87
N SER A 2 -12.17 12.33 -9.48
CA SER A 2 -10.83 12.27 -10.11
C SER A 2 -10.16 10.91 -9.86
N THR A 3 -9.20 10.53 -10.70
CA THR A 3 -8.42 9.29 -10.56
C THR A 3 -7.71 9.22 -9.19
N VAL A 4 -7.22 10.37 -8.70
CA VAL A 4 -6.63 10.48 -7.34
C VAL A 4 -7.65 10.14 -6.26
N ALA A 5 -8.87 10.70 -6.33
CA ALA A 5 -9.91 10.44 -5.33
C ALA A 5 -10.34 8.98 -5.32
N GLN A 6 -10.45 8.35 -6.50
CA GLN A 6 -10.81 6.93 -6.62
C GLN A 6 -9.76 6.02 -5.98
N TYR A 7 -8.47 6.23 -6.30
CA TYR A 7 -7.37 5.46 -5.70
C TYR A 7 -7.25 5.69 -4.19
N SER A 8 -7.39 6.95 -3.75
CA SER A 8 -7.35 7.30 -2.32
C SER A 8 -8.48 6.63 -1.54
N ALA A 9 -9.70 6.62 -2.07
CA ALA A 9 -10.84 5.97 -1.44
C ALA A 9 -10.62 4.46 -1.33
N ARG A 10 -10.18 3.81 -2.42
CA ARG A 10 -9.88 2.36 -2.42
C ARG A 10 -8.78 2.00 -1.43
N ALA A 11 -7.69 2.77 -1.37
CA ALA A 11 -6.61 2.53 -0.42
C ALA A 11 -7.11 2.52 1.03
N LYS A 12 -7.94 3.51 1.40
CA LYS A 12 -8.54 3.60 2.74
C LYS A 12 -9.52 2.45 3.01
N SER A 13 -10.39 2.12 2.06
CA SER A 13 -11.32 1.00 2.19
C SER A 13 -10.59 -0.32 2.37
N TYR A 14 -9.48 -0.56 1.68
CA TYR A 14 -8.69 -1.77 1.87
C TYR A 14 -8.05 -1.87 3.25
N VAL A 15 -7.58 -0.78 3.86
CA VAL A 15 -7.11 -0.79 5.25
C VAL A 15 -8.24 -1.19 6.21
N VAL A 16 -9.44 -0.63 6.04
CA VAL A 16 -10.62 -0.98 6.86
C VAL A 16 -10.99 -2.45 6.68
N ASN A 17 -11.04 -2.93 5.43
CA ASN A 17 -11.36 -4.31 5.12
C ASN A 17 -10.31 -5.29 5.68
N ALA A 18 -9.02 -4.97 5.58
CA ALA A 18 -7.95 -5.79 6.15
C ALA A 18 -8.11 -5.94 7.67
N ARG A 19 -8.43 -4.85 8.39
CA ARG A 19 -8.70 -4.89 9.84
C ARG A 19 -9.90 -5.79 10.17
N HIS A 20 -10.98 -5.67 9.41
CA HIS A 20 -12.18 -6.49 9.59
C HIS A 20 -11.89 -7.97 9.32
N LEU A 21 -11.23 -8.30 8.22
CA LEU A 21 -10.90 -9.67 7.84
C LEU A 21 -9.96 -10.33 8.86
N LEU A 22 -8.96 -9.61 9.39
CA LEU A 22 -8.13 -10.10 10.50
C LEU A 22 -8.93 -10.35 11.78
N SER A 23 -9.97 -9.55 12.05
CA SER A 23 -10.83 -9.76 13.23
C SER A 23 -11.71 -11.01 13.09
N THR A 24 -12.03 -11.41 11.86
CA THR A 24 -12.88 -12.58 11.57
C THR A 24 -12.08 -13.84 11.21
N GLY A 25 -10.74 -13.80 11.32
CA GLY A 25 -9.87 -14.95 11.04
C GLY A 25 -9.58 -15.19 9.55
N GLU A 26 -9.96 -14.28 8.67
CA GLU A 26 -9.79 -14.37 7.21
C GLU A 26 -8.41 -13.82 6.80
N VAL A 27 -7.34 -14.47 7.26
CA VAL A 27 -5.96 -13.94 7.23
C VAL A 27 -5.44 -13.71 5.80
N GLU A 28 -5.64 -14.66 4.90
CA GLU A 28 -5.19 -14.53 3.50
C GLU A 28 -5.87 -13.37 2.78
N LYS A 29 -7.20 -13.24 2.95
CA LYS A 29 -7.97 -12.12 2.37
C LYS A 29 -7.54 -10.79 2.97
N ALA A 30 -7.15 -10.77 4.24
CA ALA A 30 -6.59 -9.58 4.86
C ALA A 30 -5.24 -9.21 4.23
N GLY A 31 -4.38 -10.18 3.95
CA GLY A 31 -3.11 -9.99 3.22
C GLY A 31 -3.31 -9.38 1.83
N GLU A 32 -4.29 -9.89 1.07
CA GLU A 32 -4.69 -9.31 -0.22
C GLU A 32 -5.16 -7.85 -0.08
N CYS A 33 -5.90 -7.53 0.98
CA CYS A 33 -6.30 -6.14 1.26
C CYS A 33 -5.10 -5.26 1.65
N VAL A 34 -4.12 -5.77 2.40
CA VAL A 34 -2.89 -5.04 2.72
C VAL A 34 -2.14 -4.67 1.43
N TRP A 35 -1.93 -5.63 0.53
CA TRP A 35 -1.32 -5.37 -0.77
C TRP A 35 -2.13 -4.35 -1.58
N GLY A 36 -3.44 -4.54 -1.66
CA GLY A 36 -4.36 -3.63 -2.34
C GLY A 36 -4.27 -2.20 -1.80
N ALA A 37 -4.18 -2.02 -0.49
CA ALA A 37 -4.05 -0.70 0.14
C ALA A 37 -2.76 0.02 -0.31
N MET A 38 -1.61 -0.66 -0.24
CA MET A 38 -0.32 -0.13 -0.66
C MET A 38 -0.32 0.24 -2.16
N ALA A 39 -0.79 -0.68 -3.01
CA ALA A 39 -0.84 -0.48 -4.45
C ALA A 39 -1.71 0.72 -4.86
N GLN A 40 -2.87 0.89 -4.22
CA GLN A 40 -3.77 2.02 -4.49
C GLN A 40 -3.19 3.34 -3.97
N ALA A 41 -2.53 3.35 -2.82
CA ALA A 41 -1.89 4.55 -2.29
C ALA A 41 -0.74 5.05 -3.18
N LEU A 42 0.10 4.14 -3.70
CA LEU A 42 1.14 4.49 -4.67
C LEU A 42 0.55 5.01 -5.98
N LYS A 43 -0.53 4.40 -6.49
CA LYS A 43 -1.25 4.91 -7.67
C LYS A 43 -1.83 6.31 -7.44
N ALA A 44 -2.39 6.57 -6.25
CA ALA A 44 -2.87 7.89 -5.87
C ALA A 44 -1.74 8.91 -5.86
N ARG A 45 -0.61 8.60 -5.20
CA ARG A 45 0.57 9.47 -5.11
C ARG A 45 1.16 9.77 -6.49
N ALA A 46 1.23 8.77 -7.37
CA ALA A 46 1.71 8.93 -8.73
C ALA A 46 0.76 9.80 -9.58
N ALA A 47 -0.55 9.61 -9.42
CA ALA A 47 -1.56 10.44 -10.07
C ALA A 47 -1.56 11.90 -9.58
N MET A 48 -1.25 12.15 -8.30
CA MET A 48 -1.03 13.52 -7.78
C MET A 48 0.17 14.21 -8.42
N ALA A 49 1.17 13.43 -8.86
CA ALA A 49 2.34 13.91 -9.57
C ALA A 49 2.16 13.93 -11.10
N SER A 50 0.93 13.81 -11.60
CA SER A 50 0.60 13.73 -13.04
C SER A 50 1.30 12.60 -13.81
N SER A 51 1.73 11.54 -13.11
CA SER A 51 2.41 10.38 -13.70
C SER A 51 1.69 9.06 -13.32
N PRO A 52 0.48 8.80 -13.86
CA PRO A 52 -0.32 7.66 -13.43
C PRO A 52 0.31 6.31 -13.82
N LEU A 53 0.39 5.40 -12.85
CA LEU A 53 0.93 4.04 -13.05
C LEU A 53 -0.16 3.11 -13.63
N ARG A 54 0.16 2.43 -14.73
CA ARG A 54 -0.79 1.54 -15.45
C ARG A 54 -0.59 0.04 -15.21
N SER A 55 0.43 -0.39 -14.47
CA SER A 55 0.68 -1.82 -14.19
C SER A 55 1.37 -2.08 -12.85
N HIS A 56 1.26 -3.32 -12.33
CA HIS A 56 1.95 -3.74 -11.09
C HIS A 56 3.47 -3.75 -11.23
N ALA A 57 4.01 -4.12 -12.40
CA ALA A 57 5.45 -4.10 -12.66
C ALA A 57 6.07 -2.70 -12.44
N LEU A 58 5.28 -1.63 -12.62
CA LEU A 58 5.74 -0.26 -12.40
C LEU A 58 5.63 0.18 -10.93
N LEU A 59 4.85 -0.50 -10.08
CA LEU A 59 4.70 -0.13 -8.67
C LEU A 59 6.02 -0.25 -7.92
N ARG A 60 6.74 -1.36 -8.11
CA ARG A 60 8.02 -1.59 -7.42
C ARG A 60 9.07 -0.55 -7.78
N LYS A 61 9.23 -0.27 -9.08
CA LYS A 61 10.14 0.78 -9.56
C LYS A 61 9.75 2.14 -8.99
N TYR A 62 8.46 2.47 -9.02
CA TYR A 62 7.95 3.72 -8.49
C TYR A 62 8.15 3.84 -6.97
N ALA A 63 7.89 2.78 -6.20
CA ALA A 63 8.11 2.76 -4.76
C ALA A 63 9.58 3.04 -4.40
N GLY A 64 10.52 2.45 -5.14
CA GLY A 64 11.95 2.73 -4.99
C GLY A 64 12.29 4.20 -5.29
N SER A 65 11.90 4.70 -6.47
CA SER A 65 12.15 6.11 -6.83
C SER A 65 11.49 7.11 -5.86
N LEU A 66 10.29 6.78 -5.35
CA LEU A 66 9.59 7.61 -4.39
C LEU A 66 10.25 7.58 -3.01
N ALA A 67 10.81 6.44 -2.59
CA ALA A 67 11.59 6.33 -1.37
C ALA A 67 12.82 7.25 -1.43
N ASP A 68 13.49 7.30 -2.58
CA ASP A 68 14.61 8.21 -2.84
C ASP A 68 14.16 9.67 -2.84
N GLU A 69 13.08 10.02 -3.57
CA GLU A 69 12.51 11.39 -3.62
C GLU A 69 12.14 11.90 -2.22
N MET A 70 11.60 11.02 -1.37
CA MET A 70 11.14 11.37 -0.03
C MET A 70 12.25 11.28 1.03
N HIS A 71 13.47 10.88 0.67
CA HIS A 71 14.55 10.54 1.60
C HIS A 71 14.10 9.58 2.72
N ARG A 72 13.33 8.55 2.34
CA ARG A 72 12.72 7.56 3.23
C ARG A 72 12.91 6.15 2.69
N PRO A 73 14.10 5.55 2.87
CA PRO A 73 14.38 4.21 2.36
C PRO A 73 13.44 3.14 2.94
N GLU A 74 12.85 3.38 4.13
CA GLU A 74 11.89 2.47 4.77
C GLU A 74 10.61 2.30 3.95
N LEU A 75 10.24 3.28 3.12
CA LEU A 75 9.06 3.19 2.24
C LEU A 75 9.18 2.01 1.28
N PHE A 76 10.37 1.77 0.75
CA PHE A 76 10.59 0.63 -0.15
C PHE A 76 10.48 -0.69 0.62
N GLN A 77 10.98 -0.76 1.85
CA GLN A 77 10.83 -1.95 2.70
C GLN A 77 9.37 -2.22 3.06
N ASP A 78 8.60 -1.18 3.39
CA ASP A 78 7.16 -1.28 3.63
C ASP A 78 6.42 -1.79 2.38
N PHE A 79 6.81 -1.33 1.19
CA PHE A 79 6.29 -1.85 -0.08
C PHE A 79 6.58 -3.34 -0.25
N LEU A 80 7.82 -3.78 -0.04
CA LEU A 80 8.20 -5.19 -0.17
C LEU A 80 7.42 -6.09 0.80
N ALA A 81 7.26 -5.63 2.05
CA ALA A 81 6.48 -6.35 3.04
C ALA A 81 5.00 -6.48 2.63
N ALA A 82 4.39 -5.41 2.11
CA ALA A 82 3.02 -5.44 1.63
C ALA A 82 2.84 -6.30 0.37
N GLU A 83 3.81 -6.29 -0.55
CA GLU A 83 3.82 -7.14 -1.76
C GLU A 83 3.85 -8.63 -1.39
N GLN A 84 4.63 -8.98 -0.36
CA GLN A 84 4.74 -10.35 0.13
C GLN A 84 3.42 -10.90 0.72
N MET A 85 2.53 -10.04 1.22
CA MET A 85 1.22 -10.47 1.76
C MET A 85 0.26 -11.01 0.70
N HIS A 86 0.55 -10.77 -0.58
CA HIS A 86 -0.23 -11.25 -1.73
C HIS A 86 0.48 -12.40 -2.45
N THR A 87 1.82 -12.38 -2.53
CA THR A 87 2.60 -13.45 -3.16
C THR A 87 2.90 -14.56 -2.14
N ASN A 88 1.92 -15.43 -1.90
CA ASN A 88 2.06 -16.58 -1.00
C ASN A 88 2.78 -17.76 -1.68
N PHE A 89 4.03 -17.54 -2.09
CA PHE A 89 4.49 -18.16 -3.33
C PHE A 89 4.84 -19.64 -3.28
N TYR A 90 5.09 -20.28 -2.11
CA TYR A 90 5.36 -21.73 -2.11
C TYR A 90 4.88 -22.53 -0.88
N GLU A 91 5.12 -22.10 0.37
CA GLU A 91 4.87 -22.98 1.55
C GLU A 91 4.36 -22.27 2.81
N ALA A 92 4.11 -20.96 2.79
CA ALA A 92 3.77 -20.21 4.01
C ALA A 92 2.25 -20.11 4.22
N THR A 93 1.77 -20.57 5.38
CA THR A 93 0.55 -20.01 5.95
C THR A 93 0.89 -18.60 6.41
N LEU A 94 0.16 -17.60 5.92
CA LEU A 94 0.30 -16.24 6.45
C LEU A 94 -0.11 -16.26 7.93
N GLU A 95 0.85 -16.04 8.83
CA GLU A 95 0.56 -15.92 10.25
C GLU A 95 -0.20 -14.62 10.51
N ARG A 96 -1.23 -14.71 11.36
CA ARG A 96 -2.12 -13.58 11.66
C ARG A 96 -1.33 -12.39 12.19
N GLU A 97 -0.33 -12.64 13.04
CA GLU A 97 0.52 -11.63 13.66
C GLU A 97 1.38 -10.89 12.63
N ASP A 98 1.87 -11.58 11.60
CA ASP A 98 2.67 -10.99 10.54
C ASP A 98 1.79 -10.06 9.67
N VAL A 99 0.62 -10.54 9.25
CA VAL A 99 -0.34 -9.72 8.50
C VAL A 99 -0.77 -8.49 9.31
N ALA A 100 -1.01 -8.65 10.62
CA ALA A 100 -1.34 -7.53 11.51
C ALA A 100 -0.20 -6.49 11.57
N ARG A 101 1.05 -6.93 11.70
CA ARG A 101 2.22 -6.03 11.75
C ARG A 101 2.39 -5.26 10.44
N VAL A 102 2.27 -5.94 9.30
CA VAL A 102 2.39 -5.31 7.98
C VAL A 102 1.20 -4.37 7.73
N LEU A 103 0.00 -4.71 8.19
CA LEU A 103 -1.19 -3.86 8.11
C LEU A 103 -0.98 -2.52 8.83
N GLU A 104 -0.49 -2.52 10.07
CA GLU A 104 -0.28 -1.27 10.81
C GLU A 104 0.74 -0.36 10.12
N ARG A 105 1.85 -0.93 9.62
CA ARG A 105 2.85 -0.18 8.84
C ARG A 105 2.24 0.37 7.54
N THR A 106 1.48 -0.46 6.83
CA THR A 106 0.80 -0.08 5.58
C THR A 106 -0.20 1.04 5.81
N ALA A 107 -0.97 1.02 6.91
CA ALA A 107 -1.92 2.08 7.24
C ALA A 107 -1.21 3.44 7.40
N LEU A 108 -0.08 3.47 8.11
CA LEU A 108 0.72 4.70 8.27
C LEU A 108 1.31 5.20 6.94
N VAL A 109 1.77 4.28 6.09
CA VAL A 109 2.26 4.64 4.74
C VAL A 109 1.13 5.18 3.88
N VAL A 110 -0.04 4.54 3.87
CA VAL A 110 -1.23 5.01 3.16
C VAL A 110 -1.58 6.43 3.58
N GLU A 111 -1.70 6.69 4.89
CA GLU A 111 -1.98 8.04 5.38
C GLU A 111 -0.95 9.06 4.90
N ARG A 112 0.34 8.72 4.93
CA ARG A 112 1.42 9.60 4.49
C ARG A 112 1.37 9.88 3.00
N LEU A 113 1.20 8.85 2.17
CA LEU A 113 1.18 8.97 0.71
C LEU A 113 -0.04 9.74 0.19
N LEU A 114 -1.14 9.71 0.94
CA LEU A 114 -2.37 10.42 0.58
C LEU A 114 -2.38 11.88 1.03
N ARG A 115 -1.37 12.36 1.79
CA ARG A 115 -1.26 13.78 2.10
C ARG A 115 -0.94 14.58 0.84
N PRO A 116 -1.60 15.71 0.59
CA PRO A 116 -1.20 16.62 -0.47
C PRO A 116 0.26 17.02 -0.30
N ARG A 117 0.98 17.17 -1.42
CA ARG A 117 2.31 17.77 -1.38
C ARG A 117 2.13 19.18 -0.82
N ALA A 118 2.89 19.55 0.21
CA ALA A 118 2.97 20.95 0.59
C ALA A 118 3.37 21.75 -0.65
N ALA A 119 2.67 22.85 -0.92
CA ALA A 119 3.12 23.77 -1.95
C ALA A 119 4.55 24.22 -1.59
N PRO A 120 5.49 24.29 -2.55
CA PRO A 120 6.74 24.97 -2.27
C PRO A 120 6.40 26.40 -1.83
N ALA A 121 6.95 26.81 -0.68
CA ALA A 121 6.87 28.17 -0.19
C ALA A 121 7.59 29.14 -1.15
#